data_AF-A0A409YDG6-F1
#
_entry.id   AF-A0A409YDG6-F1
#
_cell.length_a   1.000
_cell.length_b   1.000
_cell.length_c   1.000
_cell.angle_alpha   90.00
_cell.angle_beta   90.00
_cell.angle_gamma   90.00
#
_symmetry.space_group_name_H-M   'P 1'
#
loop_
_entity.id
_entity.type
_entity.pdbx_description
1 polymer ?
#
loop_
_entity_poly.entity_id
_entity_poly.type
_entity_poly.pdbx_seq_one_letter_code
_entity_poly.pdbx_strand_id
1 'polypeptide(L)'
;MLPSEERGLHQSEIDKETQYIIDNIVNKTNSEMLEDQDIMKKISELGGDLIITVFACNFHIDGTPNKDVTEANFLNRRMFERFSVTKCEDDPYTRELIVGSTTLEQETYGVALDKFKERLGLEGDGDLTVLTLVPMSPFPTAHNLVKSFADTFKQAALDEIKECYRRIIPTPSRHSFVMQGTDHLFLSYIADFSIGNYRQQVVLRGKLPETLMNEYAKEVESNPAALFTLTTEEKGLLSQIIADRRCKVTIWKKMKRVDSKDLELTSLIVRFRDQPQSEILARDVYLSNIEVISDRSIAPGHLDKEYPAFMPFYLYGSDSQQHISHMLVRAPNVQLRASRIVLDIDKPISSLATGGFLRRLIVIADNIYENAMQPFNADHKPSFFAPGRILNVSLYEDPNAADTPGPGLLENLGPAVAKGTLALSAGLHIDYKVIDQERGPALSLDNPNAQSDGIRDIAHYLGMPSVGENYSMSPLDLEVIDNELVDPYPADAYGRMISIRKGWRDLFDAELAKRNLEMV
;
A
#
# COMPACT_ATOMS: atom_id res chain seq x y z
N MET A 1 -12.11 27.20 7.34
CA MET A 1 -11.03 27.69 8.22
C MET A 1 -11.67 28.27 9.45
N LEU A 2 -11.02 28.20 10.60
CA LEU A 2 -11.42 29.04 11.74
C LEU A 2 -11.04 30.49 11.44
N PRO A 3 -11.84 31.48 11.87
CA PRO A 3 -11.50 32.90 11.75
C PRO A 3 -10.12 33.31 12.29
N SER A 4 -9.60 32.67 13.35
CA SER A 4 -8.20 32.86 13.79
C SER A 4 -7.17 32.37 12.77
N GLU A 5 -7.39 31.20 12.16
CA GLU A 5 -6.51 30.67 11.10
C GLU A 5 -6.50 31.59 9.88
N GLU A 6 -7.68 32.06 9.44
CA GLU A 6 -7.81 32.94 8.27
C GLU A 6 -7.06 34.27 8.46
N ARG A 7 -7.05 34.79 9.70
CA ARG A 7 -6.31 35.99 10.08
C ARG A 7 -4.81 35.75 10.28
N GLY A 8 -4.33 34.51 10.13
CA GLY A 8 -2.93 34.15 10.34
C GLY A 8 -2.46 34.36 11.79
N LEU A 9 -3.35 34.15 12.77
CA LEU A 9 -3.01 34.28 14.19
C LEU A 9 -2.10 33.14 14.65
N HIS A 10 -1.42 33.35 15.77
CA HIS A 10 -0.53 32.36 16.37
C HIS A 10 -1.31 31.12 16.85
N GLN A 11 -0.68 29.94 16.85
CA GLN A 11 -1.30 28.65 17.24
C GLN A 11 -2.07 28.73 18.57
N SER A 12 -1.50 29.43 19.56
CA SER A 12 -2.14 29.62 20.87
C SER A 12 -3.51 30.33 20.82
N GLU A 13 -3.76 31.20 19.83
CA GLU A 13 -5.06 31.84 19.64
C GLU A 13 -6.03 30.94 18.88
N ILE A 14 -5.52 30.14 17.94
CA ILE A 14 -6.29 29.09 17.25
C ILE A 14 -6.77 28.03 18.24
N ASP A 15 -5.90 27.62 19.18
CA ASP A 15 -6.22 26.65 20.23
C ASP A 15 -7.29 27.20 21.19
N LYS A 16 -7.18 28.48 21.57
CA LYS A 16 -8.21 29.15 22.40
C LYS A 16 -9.56 29.21 21.69
N GLU A 17 -9.57 29.54 20.41
CA GLU A 17 -10.81 29.57 19.62
C GLU A 17 -11.42 28.15 19.48
N THR A 18 -10.57 27.15 19.24
CA THR A 18 -10.99 25.75 19.18
C THR A 18 -11.61 25.30 20.50
N GLN A 19 -10.96 25.61 21.62
CA GLN A 19 -11.48 25.29 22.96
C GLN A 19 -12.79 26.02 23.24
N TYR A 20 -12.90 27.30 22.85
CA TYR A 20 -14.16 28.04 22.94
C TYR A 20 -15.30 27.36 22.17
N ILE A 21 -15.05 26.90 20.94
CA ILE A 21 -16.04 26.18 20.11
C ILE A 21 -16.46 24.88 20.79
N ILE A 22 -15.53 24.11 21.34
CA ILE A 22 -15.82 22.86 22.05
C ILE A 22 -16.72 23.13 23.27
N ASP A 23 -16.34 24.09 24.10
CA ASP A 23 -17.01 24.35 25.38
C ASP A 23 -18.36 25.06 25.21
N ASN A 24 -18.49 25.91 24.19
CA ASN A 24 -19.66 26.77 24.04
C ASN A 24 -20.58 26.41 22.88
N ILE A 25 -20.15 25.60 21.90
CA ILE A 25 -20.98 25.21 20.76
C ILE A 25 -21.21 23.69 20.78
N VAL A 26 -20.15 22.89 20.72
CA VAL A 26 -20.26 21.43 20.55
C VAL A 26 -20.99 20.75 21.72
N ASN A 27 -20.76 21.23 22.94
CA ASN A 27 -21.32 20.63 24.15
C ASN A 27 -22.61 21.30 24.66
N LYS A 28 -23.19 22.25 23.91
CA LYS A 28 -24.43 22.95 24.30
C LYS A 28 -25.64 22.47 23.50
N THR A 29 -26.81 22.60 24.10
CA THR A 29 -28.09 22.39 23.43
C THR A 29 -28.47 23.59 22.56
N ASN A 30 -29.37 23.38 21.60
CA ASN A 30 -29.88 24.47 20.76
C ASN A 30 -30.46 25.64 21.57
N SER A 31 -31.20 25.35 22.65
CA SER A 31 -31.80 26.40 23.49
C SER A 31 -30.74 27.27 24.16
N GLU A 32 -29.70 26.64 24.73
CA GLU A 32 -28.60 27.35 25.39
C GLU A 32 -27.79 28.19 24.40
N MET A 33 -27.63 27.72 23.15
CA MET A 33 -26.92 28.47 22.11
C MET A 33 -27.75 29.65 21.58
N LEU A 34 -29.06 29.50 21.38
CA LEU A 34 -29.94 30.54 20.84
C LEU A 34 -30.08 31.75 21.76
N GLU A 35 -29.92 31.55 23.07
CA GLU A 35 -29.99 32.62 24.07
C GLU A 35 -28.72 33.50 24.11
N ASP A 36 -27.63 33.04 23.51
CA ASP A 36 -26.33 33.71 23.50
C ASP A 36 -26.00 34.26 22.11
N GLN A 37 -26.08 35.59 21.98
CA GLN A 37 -25.84 36.28 20.70
C GLN A 37 -24.39 36.15 20.21
N ASP A 38 -23.42 36.05 21.12
CA ASP A 38 -22.02 35.92 20.76
C ASP A 38 -21.72 34.51 20.22
N ILE A 39 -22.35 33.49 20.81
CA ILE A 39 -22.31 32.11 20.29
C ILE A 39 -22.96 32.03 18.91
N MET A 40 -24.15 32.60 18.72
CA MET A 40 -24.84 32.58 17.42
C MET A 40 -24.05 33.32 16.34
N LYS A 41 -23.44 34.46 16.70
CA LYS A 41 -22.51 35.17 15.81
C LYS A 41 -21.33 34.27 15.48
N LYS A 42 -20.75 33.57 16.46
CA LYS A 42 -19.63 32.68 16.21
C LYS A 42 -19.98 31.55 15.25
N ILE A 43 -21.14 30.90 15.44
CA ILE A 43 -21.63 29.82 14.57
C ILE A 43 -21.75 30.32 13.11
N SER A 44 -22.18 31.56 12.90
CA SER A 44 -22.31 32.14 11.55
C SER A 44 -20.97 32.35 10.82
N GLU A 45 -19.84 32.26 11.53
CA GLU A 45 -18.48 32.35 10.97
C GLU A 45 -17.87 30.97 10.66
N LEU A 46 -18.55 29.87 11.00
CA LEU A 46 -18.02 28.50 10.88
C LEU A 46 -18.62 27.77 9.67
N GLY A 47 -17.80 26.94 9.01
CA GLY A 47 -18.24 26.03 7.96
C GLY A 47 -18.04 26.58 6.55
N GLY A 48 -18.80 26.05 5.58
CA GLY A 48 -18.79 26.50 4.19
C GLY A 48 -19.80 27.63 3.96
N ASP A 49 -19.65 28.32 2.82
CA ASP A 49 -20.55 29.42 2.43
C ASP A 49 -22.01 28.98 2.27
N LEU A 50 -22.21 27.71 1.89
CA LEU A 50 -23.49 27.05 1.73
C LEU A 50 -23.49 25.74 2.55
N ILE A 51 -24.41 24.84 2.23
CA ILE A 51 -24.64 23.59 2.98
C ILE A 51 -23.63 22.47 2.70
N ILE A 52 -22.46 22.72 2.09
CA ILE A 52 -21.47 21.68 1.79
C ILE A 52 -20.23 21.93 2.62
N THR A 53 -19.88 20.98 3.49
CA THR A 53 -18.66 21.00 4.28
C THR A 53 -17.68 19.96 3.74
N VAL A 54 -16.48 20.40 3.41
CA VAL A 54 -15.37 19.54 2.97
C VAL A 54 -14.31 19.51 4.07
N PHE A 55 -13.85 18.32 4.43
CA PHE A 55 -12.83 18.13 5.44
C PHE A 55 -12.02 16.86 5.16
N ALA A 56 -10.84 16.75 5.79
CA ALA A 56 -10.02 15.55 5.72
C ALA A 56 -9.39 15.31 7.09
N CYS A 57 -9.10 14.05 7.37
CA CYS A 57 -8.38 13.63 8.56
C CYS A 57 -6.91 13.41 8.22
N ASN A 58 -6.04 13.75 9.17
CA ASN A 58 -4.66 13.30 9.20
C ASN A 58 -4.37 12.74 10.60
N PHE A 59 -3.21 12.13 10.78
CA PHE A 59 -2.81 11.52 12.04
C PHE A 59 -1.38 11.91 12.38
N HIS A 60 -0.99 11.74 13.65
CA HIS A 60 0.38 12.03 14.08
C HIS A 60 1.21 10.74 14.05
N ILE A 61 2.52 10.83 13.91
CA ILE A 61 3.50 9.77 14.11
C ILE A 61 4.53 10.34 15.07
N ASP A 62 4.71 9.70 16.22
CA ASP A 62 5.63 10.13 17.29
C ASP A 62 5.44 11.62 17.68
N GLY A 63 4.19 12.09 17.73
CA GLY A 63 3.83 13.45 18.12
C GLY A 63 3.99 14.50 17.01
N THR A 64 4.40 14.11 15.81
CA THR A 64 4.46 14.99 14.63
C THR A 64 3.39 14.62 13.61
N PRO A 65 2.75 15.56 12.90
CA PRO A 65 1.81 15.21 11.84
C PRO A 65 2.45 14.30 10.79
N ASN A 66 1.74 13.26 10.37
CA ASN A 66 2.10 12.50 9.18
C ASN A 66 2.19 13.47 7.99
N LYS A 67 3.29 13.40 7.25
CA LYS A 67 3.53 14.26 6.09
C LYS A 67 3.15 13.60 4.77
N ASP A 68 2.93 12.28 4.76
CA ASP A 68 2.68 11.51 3.55
C ASP A 68 1.22 11.61 3.09
N VAL A 69 0.99 12.23 1.93
CA VAL A 69 -0.34 12.39 1.32
C VAL A 69 -0.98 11.04 1.00
N THR A 70 -0.21 10.02 0.61
CA THR A 70 -0.73 8.68 0.33
C THR A 70 -1.31 8.03 1.58
N GLU A 71 -0.66 8.19 2.74
CA GLU A 71 -1.17 7.65 4.01
C GLU A 71 -2.37 8.43 4.54
N ALA A 72 -2.42 9.75 4.32
CA ALA A 72 -3.62 10.54 4.60
C ALA A 72 -4.79 10.12 3.71
N ASN A 73 -4.55 9.88 2.41
CA ASN A 73 -5.57 9.38 1.50
C ASN A 73 -6.07 8.00 1.90
N PHE A 74 -5.18 7.13 2.37
CA PHE A 74 -5.54 5.82 2.90
C PHE A 74 -6.51 5.95 4.09
N LEU A 75 -6.20 6.80 5.07
CA LEU A 75 -7.08 7.07 6.22
C LEU A 75 -8.45 7.59 5.75
N ASN A 76 -8.47 8.63 4.91
CA ASN A 76 -9.73 9.25 4.47
C ASN A 76 -10.60 8.30 3.65
N ARG A 77 -10.00 7.46 2.80
CA ARG A 77 -10.73 6.43 2.05
C ARG A 77 -11.32 5.38 2.99
N ARG A 78 -10.57 4.90 3.99
CA ARG A 78 -11.10 3.95 4.98
C ARG A 78 -12.24 4.53 5.81
N MET A 79 -12.12 5.81 6.18
CA MET A 79 -13.20 6.53 6.84
C MET A 79 -14.44 6.63 5.96
N PHE A 80 -14.28 6.91 4.67
CA PHE A 80 -15.38 6.89 3.71
C PHE A 80 -16.01 5.50 3.61
N GLU A 81 -15.23 4.43 3.43
CA GLU A 81 -15.73 3.05 3.35
C GLU A 81 -16.48 2.61 4.61
N ARG A 82 -16.06 3.08 5.80
CA ARG A 82 -16.75 2.84 7.07
C ARG A 82 -18.10 3.56 7.15
N PHE A 83 -18.17 4.78 6.60
CA PHE A 83 -19.36 5.64 6.61
C PHE A 83 -20.04 5.73 5.25
N SER A 84 -20.04 4.65 4.47
CA SER A 84 -20.75 4.59 3.20
C SER A 84 -21.15 3.17 2.85
N VAL A 85 -21.96 3.04 1.81
CA VAL A 85 -22.38 1.77 1.20
C VAL A 85 -21.87 1.79 -0.24
N THR A 86 -20.79 1.06 -0.48
CA THR A 86 -20.05 1.08 -1.75
C THR A 86 -20.13 -0.23 -2.51
N LYS A 87 -20.41 -1.33 -1.81
CA LYS A 87 -20.47 -2.69 -2.33
C LYS A 87 -21.87 -3.29 -2.14
N CYS A 88 -22.18 -4.34 -2.89
CA CYS A 88 -23.47 -5.03 -2.78
C CYS A 88 -23.60 -5.81 -1.46
N GLU A 89 -22.45 -6.20 -0.90
CA GLU A 89 -22.32 -6.96 0.33
C GLU A 89 -22.35 -6.07 1.58
N ASP A 90 -22.27 -4.75 1.42
CA ASP A 90 -22.38 -3.81 2.53
C ASP A 90 -23.80 -3.83 3.09
N ASP A 91 -23.94 -4.04 4.40
CA ASP A 91 -25.23 -3.88 5.08
C ASP A 91 -25.49 -2.38 5.38
N PRO A 92 -26.45 -1.72 4.71
CA PRO A 92 -26.75 -0.32 4.94
C PRO A 92 -27.27 -0.04 6.37
N TYR A 93 -27.84 -1.04 7.05
CA TYR A 93 -28.41 -0.87 8.40
C TYR A 93 -27.35 -0.82 9.50
N THR A 94 -26.11 -1.22 9.20
CA THR A 94 -24.98 -1.16 10.14
C THR A 94 -24.26 0.20 10.13
N ARG A 95 -24.64 1.11 9.22
CA ARG A 95 -23.96 2.40 9.04
C ARG A 95 -24.60 3.48 9.90
N GLU A 96 -23.92 3.85 10.98
CA GLU A 96 -24.40 4.87 11.93
C GLU A 96 -24.37 6.31 11.36
N LEU A 97 -23.51 6.54 10.36
CA LEU A 97 -23.36 7.80 9.66
C LEU A 97 -23.05 7.52 8.19
N ILE A 98 -23.55 8.36 7.29
CA ILE A 98 -23.22 8.34 5.86
C ILE A 98 -22.54 9.66 5.48
N VAL A 99 -21.35 9.56 4.91
CA VAL A 99 -20.58 10.70 4.37
C VAL A 99 -20.31 10.49 2.89
N GLY A 100 -20.12 11.58 2.16
CA GLY A 100 -19.57 11.53 0.80
C GLY A 100 -18.04 11.61 0.81
N SER A 101 -17.43 11.37 -0.34
CA SER A 101 -15.99 11.57 -0.56
C SER A 101 -15.73 12.02 -2.00
N THR A 102 -14.65 12.76 -2.19
CA THR A 102 -14.11 13.13 -3.50
C THR A 102 -12.59 13.22 -3.44
N THR A 103 -11.93 13.22 -4.59
CA THR A 103 -10.50 13.47 -4.71
C THR A 103 -10.29 14.86 -5.30
N LEU A 104 -9.52 15.69 -4.60
CA LEU A 104 -9.08 16.98 -5.08
C LEU A 104 -7.79 16.77 -5.88
N GLU A 105 -7.87 16.90 -7.19
CA GLU A 105 -6.73 16.74 -8.08
C GLU A 105 -5.82 17.97 -8.00
N GLN A 106 -4.50 17.74 -7.89
CA GLN A 106 -3.53 18.81 -7.82
C GLN A 106 -3.55 19.69 -9.08
N GLU A 107 -3.71 19.08 -10.25
CA GLU A 107 -3.80 19.80 -11.53
C GLU A 107 -5.00 20.76 -11.58
N THR A 108 -6.12 20.36 -10.99
CA THR A 108 -7.37 21.12 -10.99
C THR A 108 -7.39 22.20 -9.90
N TYR A 109 -6.96 21.87 -8.68
CA TYR A 109 -7.10 22.74 -7.50
C TYR A 109 -5.85 23.57 -7.18
N GLY A 110 -4.68 23.19 -7.68
CA GLY A 110 -3.41 23.92 -7.55
C GLY A 110 -3.15 24.47 -6.14
N VAL A 111 -2.91 25.78 -6.06
CA VAL A 111 -2.55 26.48 -4.81
C VAL A 111 -3.59 26.31 -3.70
N ALA A 112 -4.87 26.18 -4.04
CA ALA A 112 -5.91 25.97 -3.03
C ALA A 112 -5.71 24.63 -2.32
N LEU A 113 -5.34 23.58 -3.06
CA LEU A 113 -5.05 22.27 -2.50
C LEU A 113 -3.71 22.28 -1.72
N ASP A 114 -2.70 23.01 -2.20
CA ASP A 114 -1.44 23.18 -1.47
C ASP A 114 -1.70 23.74 -0.06
N LYS A 115 -2.52 24.79 0.03
CA LYS A 115 -2.91 25.38 1.31
C LYS A 115 -3.75 24.47 2.18
N PHE A 116 -4.58 23.61 1.59
CA PHE A 116 -5.34 22.63 2.35
C PHE A 116 -4.39 21.55 2.94
N LYS A 117 -3.46 21.02 2.13
CA LYS A 117 -2.45 20.06 2.59
C LYS A 117 -1.54 20.65 3.67
N GLU A 118 -1.07 21.88 3.50
CA GLU A 118 -0.27 22.61 4.49
C GLU A 118 -0.98 22.67 5.86
N ARG A 119 -2.28 23.00 5.88
CA ARG A 119 -3.09 23.05 7.10
C ARG A 119 -3.31 21.67 7.75
N LEU A 120 -3.24 20.59 6.98
CA LEU A 120 -3.27 19.23 7.49
C LEU A 120 -1.90 18.73 7.98
N GLY A 121 -0.82 19.49 7.73
CA GLY A 121 0.56 19.08 8.01
C GLY A 121 1.15 18.13 6.96
N LEU A 122 0.55 18.07 5.76
CA LEU A 122 0.99 17.19 4.66
C LEU A 122 1.99 17.90 3.75
N GLU A 123 2.90 17.12 3.17
CA GLU A 123 3.90 17.57 2.20
C GLU A 123 3.81 16.71 0.92
N GLY A 124 3.91 17.35 -0.25
CA GLY A 124 3.87 16.68 -1.55
C GLY A 124 2.82 17.26 -2.49
N ASP A 125 2.94 16.91 -3.77
CA ASP A 125 2.12 17.44 -4.86
C ASP A 125 1.07 16.44 -5.38
N GLY A 126 0.83 15.37 -4.63
CA GLY A 126 -0.23 14.42 -4.94
C GLY A 126 -1.63 14.97 -4.67
N ASP A 127 -2.61 14.29 -5.27
CA ASP A 127 -4.04 14.51 -5.04
C ASP A 127 -4.44 14.17 -3.60
N LEU A 128 -5.52 14.78 -3.10
CA LEU A 128 -6.01 14.56 -1.74
C LEU A 128 -7.44 14.02 -1.74
N THR A 129 -7.64 12.85 -1.13
CA THR A 129 -8.96 12.30 -0.81
C THR A 129 -9.53 13.04 0.39
N VAL A 130 -10.70 13.65 0.19
CA VAL A 130 -11.43 14.39 1.22
C VAL A 130 -12.80 13.76 1.49
N LEU A 131 -13.34 14.04 2.66
CA LEU A 131 -14.69 13.69 3.06
C LEU A 131 -15.61 14.90 2.87
N THR A 132 -16.86 14.63 2.51
CA THR A 132 -17.87 15.68 2.27
C THR A 132 -19.10 15.40 3.11
N LEU A 133 -19.59 16.41 3.80
CA LEU A 133 -20.86 16.38 4.52
C LEU A 133 -21.82 17.38 3.87
N VAL A 134 -23.01 16.90 3.48
CA VAL A 134 -24.05 17.73 2.85
C VAL A 134 -25.31 17.70 3.73
N PRO A 135 -25.36 18.50 4.82
CA PRO A 135 -26.55 18.57 5.68
C PRO A 135 -27.73 19.23 4.97
N MET A 136 -28.61 18.42 4.38
CA MET A 136 -29.92 18.87 3.87
C MET A 136 -31.04 18.70 4.89
N SER A 137 -30.79 17.94 5.95
CA SER A 137 -31.79 17.67 6.99
C SER A 137 -31.83 18.81 8.01
N PRO A 138 -33.02 19.33 8.37
CA PRO A 138 -33.15 20.32 9.44
C PRO A 138 -33.15 19.69 10.84
N PHE A 139 -33.16 18.37 10.94
CA PHE A 139 -33.28 17.61 12.18
C PHE A 139 -31.99 17.24 12.94
N PRO A 140 -30.76 17.27 12.37
CA PRO A 140 -29.57 16.76 13.06
C PRO A 140 -29.25 17.47 14.38
N THR A 141 -29.66 18.72 14.56
CA THR A 141 -29.41 19.46 15.81
C THR A 141 -30.43 19.15 16.90
N ALA A 142 -31.52 18.43 16.59
CA ALA A 142 -32.49 18.03 17.58
C ALA A 142 -31.85 17.02 18.56
N HIS A 143 -32.11 17.22 19.85
CA HIS A 143 -31.64 16.32 20.92
C HIS A 143 -30.13 16.03 20.88
N ASN A 144 -29.32 16.99 20.42
CA ASN A 144 -27.86 16.88 20.30
C ASN A 144 -27.38 15.70 19.44
N LEU A 145 -28.17 15.27 18.44
CA LEU A 145 -27.80 14.16 17.55
C LEU A 145 -26.51 14.44 16.75
N VAL A 146 -26.19 15.70 16.42
CA VAL A 146 -24.88 16.06 15.83
C VAL A 146 -23.72 15.59 16.72
N LYS A 147 -23.86 15.69 18.04
CA LYS A 147 -22.80 15.25 18.96
C LYS A 147 -22.60 13.74 18.89
N SER A 148 -23.67 12.94 18.84
CA SER A 148 -23.52 11.49 18.72
C SER A 148 -22.85 11.11 17.40
N PHE A 149 -23.17 11.79 16.29
CA PHE A 149 -22.47 11.57 15.02
C PHE A 149 -20.99 11.94 15.09
N ALA A 150 -20.66 13.05 15.75
CA ALA A 150 -19.27 13.47 15.95
C ALA A 150 -18.49 12.48 16.83
N ASP A 151 -19.11 11.95 17.89
CA ASP A 151 -18.50 10.94 18.77
C ASP A 151 -18.26 9.61 18.02
N THR A 152 -19.26 9.12 17.27
CA THR A 152 -19.13 7.95 16.38
C THR A 152 -18.02 8.16 15.36
N PHE A 153 -17.99 9.33 14.69
CA PHE A 153 -16.95 9.65 13.70
C PHE A 153 -15.56 9.67 14.35
N LYS A 154 -15.42 10.29 15.52
CA LYS A 154 -14.17 10.35 16.27
C LYS A 154 -13.67 8.96 16.63
N GLN A 155 -14.54 8.08 17.15
CA GLN A 155 -14.14 6.73 17.51
C GLN A 155 -13.69 5.93 16.29
N ALA A 156 -14.43 6.02 15.17
CA ALA A 156 -14.03 5.40 13.92
C ALA A 156 -12.67 5.92 13.44
N ALA A 157 -12.43 7.23 13.49
CA ALA A 157 -11.15 7.82 13.12
C ALA A 157 -10.01 7.26 13.98
N LEU A 158 -10.20 7.16 15.30
CA LEU A 158 -9.19 6.58 16.20
C LEU A 158 -8.90 5.11 15.90
N ASP A 159 -9.92 4.33 15.52
CA ASP A 159 -9.75 2.93 15.12
C ASP A 159 -8.97 2.83 13.80
N GLU A 160 -9.34 3.61 12.78
CA GLU A 160 -8.65 3.58 11.48
C GLU A 160 -7.21 4.13 11.56
N ILE A 161 -6.92 5.07 12.46
CA ILE A 161 -5.57 5.55 12.71
C ILE A 161 -4.67 4.43 13.24
N LYS A 162 -5.19 3.52 14.10
CA LYS A 162 -4.42 2.35 14.56
C LYS A 162 -4.02 1.45 13.39
N GLU A 163 -4.92 1.29 12.40
CA GLU A 163 -4.61 0.54 11.18
C GLU A 163 -3.55 1.24 10.33
N CYS A 164 -3.60 2.58 10.23
CA CYS A 164 -2.55 3.35 9.56
C CYS A 164 -1.18 3.14 10.22
N TYR A 165 -1.11 3.13 11.55
CA TYR A 165 0.13 2.83 12.27
C TYR A 165 0.67 1.43 11.99
N ARG A 166 -0.19 0.40 12.09
CA ARG A 166 0.17 -0.99 11.78
C ARG A 166 0.68 -1.15 10.35
N ARG A 167 0.11 -0.36 9.44
CA ARG A 167 0.47 -0.33 8.03
C ARG A 167 1.84 0.29 7.81
N ILE A 168 2.19 1.40 8.46
CA ILE A 168 3.39 2.19 8.10
C ILE A 168 4.61 1.95 8.99
N ILE A 169 4.42 1.64 10.28
CA ILE A 169 5.54 1.52 11.23
C ILE A 169 6.24 0.18 11.01
N PRO A 170 7.53 0.17 10.65
CA PRO A 170 8.29 -1.07 10.52
C PRO A 170 8.38 -1.82 11.86
N THR A 171 7.90 -3.06 11.89
CA THR A 171 7.96 -3.98 13.03
C THR A 171 8.68 -5.28 12.64
N PRO A 172 9.36 -5.96 13.59
CA PRO A 172 10.03 -7.22 13.31
C PRO A 172 9.12 -8.24 12.63
N SER A 173 9.53 -8.73 11.45
CA SER A 173 8.74 -9.60 10.59
C SER A 173 9.55 -10.71 9.95
N ARG A 174 8.85 -11.66 9.31
CA ARG A 174 9.50 -12.67 8.47
C ARG A 174 9.65 -12.13 7.06
N HIS A 175 10.86 -12.19 6.52
CA HIS A 175 11.21 -11.64 5.22
C HIS A 175 11.36 -12.76 4.20
N SER A 176 10.76 -12.62 3.02
CA SER A 176 10.80 -13.64 1.96
C SER A 176 11.47 -13.10 0.70
N PHE A 177 12.25 -13.96 0.05
CA PHE A 177 13.05 -13.64 -1.12
C PHE A 177 12.86 -14.71 -2.18
N VAL A 178 12.87 -14.31 -3.45
CA VAL A 178 13.01 -15.22 -4.59
C VAL A 178 14.49 -15.57 -4.74
N MET A 179 14.81 -16.86 -4.81
CA MET A 179 16.18 -17.36 -5.00
C MET A 179 16.55 -17.43 -6.48
N GLN A 180 17.73 -16.94 -6.83
CA GLN A 180 18.25 -16.92 -8.19
C GLN A 180 19.75 -17.26 -8.22
N GLY A 181 20.18 -17.92 -9.30
CA GLY A 181 21.58 -18.27 -9.54
C GLY A 181 21.99 -19.60 -8.91
N THR A 182 22.61 -20.48 -9.68
CA THR A 182 23.07 -21.81 -9.21
C THR A 182 24.58 -21.87 -8.97
N ASP A 183 25.33 -20.94 -9.55
CA ASP A 183 26.76 -20.74 -9.31
C ASP A 183 27.00 -19.84 -8.09
N HIS A 184 26.21 -18.77 -7.97
CA HIS A 184 26.16 -17.87 -6.82
C HIS A 184 24.72 -17.57 -6.46
N LEU A 185 24.42 -17.55 -5.16
CA LEU A 185 23.06 -17.28 -4.69
C LEU A 185 22.80 -15.77 -4.61
N PHE A 186 21.77 -15.36 -5.35
CA PHE A 186 21.14 -14.04 -5.27
C PHE A 186 19.71 -14.18 -4.72
N LEU A 187 19.28 -13.17 -3.98
CA LEU A 187 17.99 -13.12 -3.30
C LEU A 187 17.30 -11.81 -3.65
N SER A 188 16.18 -11.89 -4.36
CA SER A 188 15.37 -10.72 -4.70
C SER A 188 14.16 -10.65 -3.76
N TYR A 189 14.11 -9.60 -2.95
CA TYR A 189 13.15 -9.46 -1.85
C TYR A 189 11.72 -9.25 -2.36
N ILE A 190 10.75 -9.98 -1.80
CA ILE A 190 9.33 -9.84 -2.13
C ILE A 190 8.78 -8.61 -1.41
N ALA A 191 8.62 -7.53 -2.18
CA ALA A 191 8.21 -6.22 -1.71
C ALA A 191 6.68 -6.06 -1.74
N ASP A 192 6.20 -5.05 -1.03
CA ASP A 192 4.79 -4.66 -0.94
C ASP A 192 4.73 -3.13 -0.68
N PHE A 193 3.98 -2.40 -1.51
CA PHE A 193 3.86 -0.94 -1.38
C PHE A 193 3.02 -0.54 -0.17
N SER A 194 2.18 -1.44 0.31
CA SER A 194 1.18 -1.16 1.31
C SER A 194 1.71 -1.25 2.72
N ILE A 195 2.59 -2.21 3.01
CA ILE A 195 3.01 -2.51 4.38
C ILE A 195 4.47 -2.07 4.62
N GLY A 196 4.69 -1.17 5.58
CA GLY A 196 5.96 -0.55 5.92
C GLY A 196 7.12 -1.54 6.09
N ASN A 197 6.88 -2.70 6.69
CA ASN A 197 7.87 -3.78 6.85
C ASN A 197 8.46 -4.28 5.52
N TYR A 198 7.75 -4.08 4.41
CA TYR A 198 8.04 -4.64 3.09
C TYR A 198 8.19 -3.55 2.02
N ARG A 199 8.18 -2.25 2.40
CA ARG A 199 8.37 -1.09 1.50
C ARG A 199 9.84 -0.87 1.11
N GLN A 200 10.52 -1.96 0.76
CA GLN A 200 11.87 -1.94 0.24
C GLN A 200 11.97 -2.84 -0.99
N GLN A 201 12.77 -2.43 -1.97
CA GLN A 201 13.19 -3.26 -3.08
C GLN A 201 14.66 -3.62 -2.90
N VAL A 202 14.91 -4.85 -2.47
CA VAL A 202 16.24 -5.32 -2.10
C VAL A 202 16.69 -6.49 -2.97
N VAL A 203 17.93 -6.43 -3.43
CA VAL A 203 18.64 -7.57 -4.02
C VAL A 203 19.88 -7.84 -3.16
N LEU A 204 19.98 -9.06 -2.65
CA LEU A 204 21.08 -9.51 -1.83
C LEU A 204 21.85 -10.62 -2.55
N ARG A 205 23.13 -10.75 -2.19
CA ARG A 205 23.93 -11.95 -2.43
C ARG A 205 24.22 -12.61 -1.09
N GLY A 206 24.25 -13.93 -1.04
CA GLY A 206 24.58 -14.66 0.18
C GLY A 206 25.15 -16.04 -0.09
N LYS A 207 25.44 -16.78 0.99
CA LYS A 207 25.96 -18.15 0.93
C LYS A 207 25.14 -19.09 1.80
N LEU A 208 24.76 -20.21 1.19
CA LEU A 208 24.25 -21.41 1.85
C LEU A 208 25.39 -22.44 2.00
N PRO A 209 25.22 -23.47 2.85
CA PRO A 209 26.12 -24.62 2.87
C PRO A 209 26.24 -25.24 1.47
N GLU A 210 27.46 -25.63 1.09
CA GLU A 210 27.77 -26.11 -0.27
C GLU A 210 26.93 -27.33 -0.67
N THR A 211 26.69 -28.26 0.26
CA THR A 211 25.84 -29.43 0.04
C THR A 211 24.42 -29.03 -0.38
N LEU A 212 23.85 -28.02 0.29
CA LEU A 212 22.51 -27.51 0.01
C LEU A 212 22.49 -26.68 -1.28
N MET A 213 23.53 -25.88 -1.54
CA MET A 213 23.62 -25.14 -2.79
C MET A 213 23.66 -26.10 -4.00
N ASN A 214 24.38 -27.21 -3.88
CA ASN A 214 24.43 -28.26 -4.89
C ASN A 214 23.08 -28.99 -5.07
N GLU A 215 22.34 -29.21 -3.99
CA GLU A 215 20.99 -29.77 -4.03
C GLU A 215 20.02 -28.80 -4.73
N TYR A 216 20.02 -27.54 -4.32
CA TYR A 216 19.25 -26.47 -4.97
C TYR A 216 19.57 -26.36 -6.46
N ALA A 217 20.85 -26.38 -6.84
CA ALA A 217 21.26 -26.33 -8.25
C ALA A 217 20.72 -27.52 -9.06
N LYS A 218 20.74 -28.74 -8.50
CA LYS A 218 20.16 -29.93 -9.15
C LYS A 218 18.65 -29.80 -9.34
N GLU A 219 17.95 -29.26 -8.35
CA GLU A 219 16.50 -29.03 -8.41
C GLU A 219 16.12 -27.95 -9.43
N VAL A 220 16.92 -26.89 -9.56
CA VAL A 220 16.74 -25.87 -10.61
C VAL A 220 17.00 -26.46 -11.99
N GLU A 221 18.00 -27.32 -12.15
CA GLU A 221 18.30 -27.93 -13.45
C GLU A 221 17.24 -28.97 -13.85
N SER A 222 16.70 -29.73 -12.89
CA SER A 222 15.64 -30.70 -13.15
C SER A 222 14.28 -30.04 -13.44
N ASN A 223 14.02 -28.87 -12.85
CA ASN A 223 12.82 -28.09 -13.11
C ASN A 223 13.12 -26.57 -13.20
N PRO A 224 13.57 -26.08 -14.36
CA PRO A 224 13.93 -24.67 -14.54
C PRO A 224 12.77 -23.67 -14.36
N ALA A 225 11.53 -24.16 -14.36
CA ALA A 225 10.32 -23.34 -14.16
C ALA A 225 9.84 -23.31 -12.70
N ALA A 226 10.43 -24.11 -11.81
CA ALA A 226 10.09 -24.11 -10.40
C ALA A 226 10.49 -22.79 -9.72
N LEU A 227 9.65 -22.33 -8.80
CA LEU A 227 9.93 -21.14 -8.01
C LEU A 227 10.52 -21.57 -6.66
N PHE A 228 11.69 -21.04 -6.35
CA PHE A 228 12.32 -21.23 -5.04
C PHE A 228 12.29 -19.93 -4.26
N THR A 229 11.84 -20.02 -3.01
CA THR A 229 11.80 -18.88 -2.10
C THR A 229 12.47 -19.21 -0.79
N LEU A 230 13.18 -18.24 -0.24
CA LEU A 230 13.84 -18.29 1.05
C LEU A 230 13.10 -17.34 1.99
N THR A 231 12.72 -17.82 3.17
CA THR A 231 12.03 -17.03 4.20
C THR A 231 12.81 -17.09 5.51
N THR A 232 12.97 -15.95 6.18
CA THR A 232 13.60 -15.91 7.52
C THR A 232 12.74 -16.65 8.54
N GLU A 233 13.38 -17.37 9.46
CA GLU A 233 12.68 -18.07 10.54
C GLU A 233 12.29 -17.14 11.68
N GLU A 234 13.20 -16.27 12.06
CA GLU A 234 12.98 -15.32 13.14
C GLU A 234 12.37 -14.03 12.59
N LYS A 235 11.51 -13.41 13.41
CA LYS A 235 11.03 -12.06 13.16
C LYS A 235 12.16 -11.08 13.44
N GLY A 236 12.46 -10.19 12.51
CA GLY A 236 13.46 -9.14 12.66
C GLY A 236 13.16 -7.97 11.74
N LEU A 237 13.83 -6.84 11.89
CA LEU A 237 13.79 -5.80 10.84
C LEU A 237 14.70 -6.22 9.68
N LEU A 238 14.30 -5.92 8.45
CA LEU A 238 15.13 -6.24 7.27
C LEU A 238 16.52 -5.57 7.36
N SER A 239 16.56 -4.33 7.84
CA SER A 239 17.80 -3.58 8.06
C SER A 239 18.74 -4.27 9.05
N GLN A 240 18.20 -4.89 10.11
CA GLN A 240 18.99 -5.65 11.09
C GLN A 240 19.52 -6.95 10.47
N ILE A 241 18.70 -7.68 9.72
CA ILE A 241 19.13 -8.90 9.02
C ILE A 241 20.28 -8.61 8.04
N ILE A 242 20.19 -7.49 7.32
CA ILE A 242 21.24 -7.03 6.41
C ILE A 242 22.52 -6.67 7.20
N ALA A 243 22.38 -5.92 8.31
CA ALA A 243 23.51 -5.50 9.13
C ALA A 243 24.24 -6.68 9.80
N ASP A 244 23.49 -7.68 10.28
CA ASP A 244 24.04 -8.89 10.91
C ASP A 244 24.77 -9.80 9.92
N ARG A 245 24.51 -9.60 8.62
CA ARG A 245 25.06 -10.36 7.48
C ARG A 245 24.81 -11.87 7.54
N ARG A 246 23.89 -12.32 8.39
CA ARG A 246 23.51 -13.72 8.56
C ARG A 246 22.12 -13.84 9.18
N CYS A 247 21.39 -14.91 8.83
CA CYS A 247 20.13 -15.25 9.48
C CYS A 247 19.78 -16.73 9.27
N LYS A 248 18.86 -17.24 10.09
CA LYS A 248 18.26 -18.57 9.89
C LYS A 248 17.09 -18.49 8.92
N VAL A 249 17.03 -19.45 8.02
CA VAL A 249 16.06 -19.45 6.91
C VAL A 249 15.48 -20.84 6.65
N THR A 250 14.30 -20.83 6.05
CA THR A 250 13.69 -22.01 5.41
C THR A 250 13.54 -21.76 3.92
N ILE A 251 13.87 -22.78 3.12
CA ILE A 251 13.78 -22.77 1.67
C ILE A 251 12.61 -23.61 1.21
N TRP A 252 11.77 -22.99 0.39
CA TRP A 252 10.56 -23.58 -0.17
C TRP A 252 10.69 -23.70 -1.68
N LYS A 253 10.23 -24.84 -2.21
CA LYS A 253 10.03 -25.09 -3.62
C LYS A 253 8.53 -25.04 -3.90
N LYS A 254 8.08 -24.06 -4.67
CA LYS A 254 6.72 -23.96 -5.18
C LYS A 254 6.68 -24.52 -6.60
N MET A 255 5.89 -25.57 -6.81
CA MET A 255 5.56 -26.04 -8.16
C MET A 255 4.54 -25.10 -8.80
N LYS A 256 4.68 -24.78 -10.09
CA LYS A 256 3.59 -24.12 -10.83
C LYS A 256 2.38 -25.07 -10.88
N ARG A 257 1.16 -24.54 -10.62
CA ARG A 257 -0.08 -25.27 -10.92
C ARG A 257 -0.07 -25.61 -12.42
N VAL A 258 -0.35 -26.86 -12.75
CA VAL A 258 -0.76 -27.24 -14.12
C VAL A 258 -2.14 -26.63 -14.33
N ASP A 259 -2.33 -25.92 -15.44
CA ASP A 259 -3.63 -25.34 -15.80
C ASP A 259 -4.69 -26.46 -15.91
N SER A 260 -5.67 -26.46 -15.01
CA SER A 260 -6.92 -27.19 -15.20
C SER A 260 -8.01 -26.18 -15.52
N LYS A 261 -8.52 -26.25 -16.75
CA LYS A 261 -9.65 -25.46 -17.28
C LYS A 261 -11.01 -25.75 -16.63
N ASP A 262 -11.08 -26.54 -15.56
CA ASP A 262 -12.33 -26.97 -14.93
C ASP A 262 -12.37 -26.60 -13.44
N LEU A 263 -12.77 -25.37 -13.11
CA LEU A 263 -13.30 -25.11 -11.76
C LEU A 263 -14.34 -23.98 -11.81
N GLU A 264 -15.54 -24.35 -12.24
CA GLU A 264 -16.75 -23.56 -11.98
C GLU A 264 -17.23 -23.78 -10.54
N LEU A 265 -17.59 -22.66 -9.90
CA LEU A 265 -18.53 -22.53 -8.78
C LEU A 265 -18.43 -23.51 -7.61
N THR A 266 -17.81 -23.07 -6.51
CA THR A 266 -18.52 -22.91 -5.22
C THR A 266 -17.62 -22.21 -4.18
N SER A 267 -18.17 -21.11 -3.67
CA SER A 267 -17.65 -20.29 -2.58
C SER A 267 -17.75 -20.95 -1.20
N LEU A 268 -16.94 -20.42 -0.29
CA LEU A 268 -17.04 -20.46 1.18
C LEU A 268 -16.37 -21.64 1.92
N ILE A 269 -15.24 -21.30 2.56
CA ILE A 269 -14.49 -22.03 3.61
C ILE A 269 -13.70 -23.27 3.15
N VAL A 270 -12.60 -23.05 2.41
CA VAL A 270 -11.49 -24.03 2.37
C VAL A 270 -10.13 -23.30 2.42
N ARG A 271 -9.70 -23.04 3.66
CA ARG A 271 -8.34 -23.26 4.20
C ARG A 271 -7.32 -23.71 3.14
N PHE A 272 -6.18 -23.03 2.96
CA PHE A 272 -4.83 -23.53 2.62
C PHE A 272 -4.61 -24.89 1.86
N ARG A 273 -5.61 -25.51 1.22
CA ARG A 273 -5.61 -26.90 0.71
C ARG A 273 -5.58 -26.98 -0.81
N ASP A 274 -5.69 -25.83 -1.45
CA ASP A 274 -5.60 -25.70 -2.90
C ASP A 274 -4.26 -25.08 -3.34
N GLN A 275 -3.26 -25.08 -2.46
CA GLN A 275 -1.91 -24.65 -2.85
C GLN A 275 -1.26 -25.72 -3.74
N PRO A 276 -0.49 -25.36 -4.78
CA PRO A 276 0.55 -26.26 -5.26
C PRO A 276 1.35 -26.73 -4.04
N GLN A 277 1.65 -28.03 -3.93
CA GLN A 277 2.43 -28.56 -2.81
C GLN A 277 3.73 -27.76 -2.70
N SER A 278 3.81 -26.85 -1.73
CA SER A 278 5.05 -26.17 -1.42
C SER A 278 5.90 -27.16 -0.64
N GLU A 279 6.87 -27.73 -1.33
CA GLU A 279 7.81 -28.66 -0.74
C GLU A 279 8.88 -27.87 -0.01
N ILE A 280 9.24 -28.31 1.20
CA ILE A 280 10.33 -27.72 1.95
C ILE A 280 11.61 -28.40 1.47
N LEU A 281 12.51 -27.62 0.87
CA LEU A 281 13.81 -28.12 0.46
C LEU A 281 14.75 -28.22 1.67
N ALA A 282 14.74 -27.20 2.54
CA ALA A 282 15.54 -27.19 3.75
C ALA A 282 14.96 -26.26 4.82
N ARG A 283 15.21 -26.56 6.10
CA ARG A 283 14.83 -25.74 7.26
C ARG A 283 16.00 -25.48 8.18
N ASP A 284 15.89 -24.42 8.96
CA ASP A 284 16.87 -24.03 9.98
C ASP A 284 18.30 -23.96 9.43
N VAL A 285 18.44 -23.43 8.21
CA VAL A 285 19.73 -23.27 7.56
C VAL A 285 20.22 -21.85 7.77
N TYR A 286 21.53 -21.68 7.98
CA TYR A 286 22.13 -20.36 8.01
C TYR A 286 22.41 -19.84 6.59
N LEU A 287 21.78 -18.72 6.27
CA LEU A 287 22.24 -17.82 5.23
C LEU A 287 23.36 -16.96 5.83
N SER A 288 24.50 -16.87 5.16
CA SER A 288 25.68 -16.14 5.63
C SER A 288 26.28 -15.26 4.55
N ASN A 289 27.22 -14.38 4.93
CA ASN A 289 27.91 -13.46 4.03
C ASN A 289 26.94 -12.65 3.17
N ILE A 290 25.88 -12.13 3.80
CA ILE A 290 24.91 -11.29 3.10
C ILE A 290 25.63 -10.02 2.64
N GLU A 291 25.46 -9.70 1.36
CA GLU A 291 25.99 -8.53 0.66
C GLU A 291 24.84 -7.85 -0.07
N VAL A 292 24.69 -6.54 0.10
CA VAL A 292 23.66 -5.76 -0.58
C VAL A 292 24.13 -5.44 -2.00
N ILE A 293 23.32 -5.80 -2.99
CA ILE A 293 23.50 -5.40 -4.40
C ILE A 293 22.69 -4.12 -4.65
N SER A 294 21.45 -4.07 -4.15
CA SER A 294 20.59 -2.90 -4.14
C SER A 294 19.66 -2.95 -2.92
N ASP A 295 19.36 -1.80 -2.33
CA ASP A 295 18.39 -1.60 -1.26
C ASP A 295 17.70 -0.25 -1.48
N ARG A 296 16.54 -0.27 -2.12
CA ARG A 296 15.79 0.96 -2.42
C ARG A 296 14.55 1.02 -1.55
N SER A 297 14.26 2.18 -0.99
CA SER A 297 12.92 2.39 -0.43
C SER A 297 11.90 2.51 -1.56
N ILE A 298 10.74 1.88 -1.37
CA ILE A 298 9.55 2.06 -2.22
C ILE A 298 8.41 2.69 -1.42
N ALA A 299 8.74 3.41 -0.35
CA ALA A 299 7.77 4.23 0.37
C ALA A 299 7.23 5.34 -0.56
N PRO A 300 5.97 5.80 -0.38
CA PRO A 300 5.33 6.71 -1.34
C PRO A 300 6.15 7.96 -1.66
N GLY A 301 6.78 8.58 -0.66
CA GLY A 301 7.65 9.75 -0.86
C GLY A 301 8.94 9.50 -1.66
N HIS A 302 9.30 8.25 -1.92
CA HIS A 302 10.46 7.86 -2.73
C HIS A 302 10.09 7.33 -4.12
N LEU A 303 8.82 7.34 -4.48
CA LEU A 303 8.34 6.94 -5.80
C LEU A 303 8.30 8.12 -6.75
N ASP A 304 8.57 7.85 -8.02
CA ASP A 304 8.39 8.79 -9.12
C ASP A 304 6.91 9.18 -9.27
N LYS A 305 6.68 10.32 -9.90
CA LYS A 305 5.32 10.80 -10.21
C LYS A 305 4.72 10.08 -11.42
N GLU A 306 5.56 9.83 -12.42
CA GLU A 306 5.19 9.21 -13.68
C GLU A 306 5.88 7.85 -13.83
N TYR A 307 5.22 6.93 -14.53
CA TYR A 307 5.89 5.71 -14.97
C TYR A 307 6.94 6.03 -16.03
N PRO A 308 8.03 5.26 -16.08
CA PRO A 308 9.01 5.40 -17.14
C PRO A 308 8.39 5.04 -18.49
N ALA A 309 8.86 5.70 -19.55
CA ALA A 309 8.40 5.42 -20.91
C ALA A 309 8.69 3.97 -21.32
N PHE A 310 9.82 3.41 -20.88
CA PHE A 310 10.25 2.05 -21.15
C PHE A 310 10.58 1.32 -19.86
N MET A 311 10.27 0.02 -19.80
CA MET A 311 10.37 -0.78 -18.59
C MET A 311 11.83 -1.02 -18.15
N PRO A 312 12.25 -0.58 -16.96
CA PRO A 312 13.62 -0.70 -16.47
C PRO A 312 13.79 -1.87 -15.49
N PHE A 313 14.95 -2.52 -15.53
CA PHE A 313 15.30 -3.65 -14.69
C PHE A 313 16.69 -3.47 -14.09
N TYR A 314 16.87 -3.84 -12.82
CA TYR A 314 18.20 -4.09 -12.28
C TYR A 314 18.78 -5.36 -12.92
N LEU A 315 20.01 -5.26 -13.42
CA LEU A 315 20.79 -6.40 -13.92
C LEU A 315 21.90 -6.76 -12.93
N TYR A 316 21.90 -8.01 -12.49
CA TYR A 316 22.87 -8.55 -11.55
C TYR A 316 23.16 -10.02 -11.85
N GLY A 317 24.22 -10.56 -11.25
CA GLY A 317 24.63 -11.94 -11.47
C GLY A 317 26.14 -12.11 -11.50
N SER A 318 26.59 -13.23 -12.05
CA SER A 318 27.98 -13.48 -12.39
C SER A 318 28.23 -13.26 -13.88
N ASP A 319 29.46 -13.51 -14.33
CA ASP A 319 29.81 -13.62 -15.74
C ASP A 319 29.12 -14.79 -16.45
N SER A 320 28.75 -15.84 -15.70
CA SER A 320 28.14 -17.06 -16.24
C SER A 320 26.61 -17.11 -16.14
N GLN A 321 26.02 -16.47 -15.14
CA GLN A 321 24.57 -16.43 -14.92
C GLN A 321 24.09 -15.02 -14.59
N GLN A 322 23.19 -14.51 -15.42
CA GLN A 322 22.59 -13.19 -15.25
C GLN A 322 21.12 -13.29 -14.83
N HIS A 323 20.69 -12.27 -14.08
CA HIS A 323 19.35 -12.14 -13.50
C HIS A 323 18.86 -10.71 -13.65
N ILE A 324 17.54 -10.56 -13.72
CA ILE A 324 16.90 -9.24 -13.71
C ILE A 324 15.77 -9.17 -12.68
N SER A 325 15.57 -7.97 -12.15
CA SER A 325 14.44 -7.58 -11.30
C SER A 325 13.91 -6.22 -11.73
N HIS A 326 12.63 -6.13 -12.05
CA HIS A 326 11.96 -4.89 -12.49
C HIS A 326 12.10 -3.80 -11.44
N MET A 327 12.50 -2.57 -11.82
CA MET A 327 12.64 -1.46 -10.87
C MET A 327 11.27 -0.90 -10.50
N LEU A 328 10.97 -0.83 -9.21
CA LEU A 328 9.66 -0.42 -8.70
C LEU A 328 9.63 1.09 -8.42
N VAL A 329 9.68 1.89 -9.49
CA VAL A 329 9.81 3.35 -9.37
C VAL A 329 8.48 4.08 -9.14
N ARG A 330 7.34 3.47 -9.47
CA ARG A 330 5.99 4.04 -9.33
C ARG A 330 5.03 2.96 -8.80
N ALA A 331 4.00 3.36 -8.07
CA ALA A 331 2.91 2.49 -7.59
C ALA A 331 1.55 2.95 -8.17
N PRO A 332 0.60 2.03 -8.44
CA PRO A 332 0.71 0.56 -8.37
C PRO A 332 1.74 -0.03 -9.35
N ASN A 333 2.16 -1.29 -9.21
CA ASN A 333 3.13 -1.91 -10.11
C ASN A 333 3.16 -3.44 -10.05
N VAL A 334 4.09 -4.05 -10.79
CA VAL A 334 4.29 -5.48 -10.87
C VAL A 334 5.73 -5.87 -10.52
N GLN A 335 5.89 -6.92 -9.72
CA GLN A 335 7.19 -7.56 -9.48
C GLN A 335 7.48 -8.56 -10.59
N LEU A 336 8.38 -8.21 -11.50
CA LEU A 336 8.87 -9.10 -12.55
C LEU A 336 10.33 -9.44 -12.26
N ARG A 337 10.63 -10.74 -12.16
CA ARG A 337 12.00 -11.24 -11.97
C ARG A 337 12.26 -12.39 -12.91
N ALA A 338 13.44 -12.42 -13.51
CA ALA A 338 13.87 -13.53 -14.35
C ALA A 338 15.25 -14.02 -13.94
N SER A 339 15.38 -15.34 -13.82
CA SER A 339 16.62 -16.04 -13.51
C SER A 339 17.26 -16.62 -14.77
N ARG A 340 18.60 -16.65 -14.85
CA ARG A 340 19.37 -17.25 -15.95
C ARG A 340 18.94 -16.71 -17.31
N ILE A 341 18.79 -15.38 -17.42
CA ILE A 341 18.48 -14.74 -18.71
C ILE A 341 19.64 -14.96 -19.68
N VAL A 342 19.35 -14.90 -20.98
CA VAL A 342 20.38 -14.92 -22.02
C VAL A 342 20.52 -13.52 -22.59
N LEU A 343 21.70 -12.94 -22.43
CA LEU A 343 22.05 -11.63 -23.00
C LEU A 343 22.88 -11.84 -24.26
N ASP A 344 22.40 -11.26 -25.36
CA ASP A 344 23.15 -11.13 -26.60
C ASP A 344 23.36 -9.64 -26.87
N ILE A 345 24.54 -9.14 -26.52
CA ILE A 345 24.88 -7.72 -26.55
C ILE A 345 26.16 -7.48 -27.35
N ASP A 346 26.36 -6.25 -27.80
CA ASP A 346 27.48 -5.80 -28.63
C ASP A 346 28.87 -5.84 -27.97
N LYS A 347 28.96 -6.30 -26.71
CA LYS A 347 30.20 -6.44 -25.94
C LYS A 347 30.18 -7.71 -25.09
N PRO A 348 31.33 -8.33 -24.79
CA PRO A 348 31.38 -9.45 -23.85
C PRO A 348 30.86 -9.05 -22.46
N ILE A 349 30.00 -9.86 -21.84
CA ILE A 349 29.47 -9.64 -20.48
C ILE A 349 30.58 -9.46 -19.44
N SER A 350 31.69 -10.19 -19.60
CA SER A 350 32.86 -10.08 -18.72
C SER A 350 33.48 -8.67 -18.68
N SER A 351 33.28 -7.86 -19.73
CA SER A 351 33.74 -6.46 -19.75
C SER A 351 32.90 -5.53 -18.88
N LEU A 352 31.67 -5.93 -18.53
CA LEU A 352 30.75 -5.19 -17.66
C LEU A 352 30.84 -5.68 -16.19
N ALA A 353 31.47 -6.83 -15.95
CA ALA A 353 31.61 -7.41 -14.63
C ALA A 353 32.79 -6.82 -13.86
N THR A 354 32.58 -6.48 -12.58
CA THR A 354 33.66 -6.08 -11.67
C THR A 354 33.92 -7.18 -10.67
N GLY A 355 35.11 -7.78 -10.70
CA GLY A 355 35.46 -8.90 -9.80
C GLY A 355 34.63 -10.16 -10.05
N GLY A 356 34.20 -10.39 -11.30
CA GLY A 356 33.37 -11.53 -11.71
C GLY A 356 31.87 -11.37 -11.48
N PHE A 357 31.42 -10.21 -10.98
CA PHE A 357 30.02 -9.94 -10.69
C PHE A 357 29.49 -8.75 -11.49
N LEU A 358 28.26 -8.91 -12.00
CA LEU A 358 27.46 -7.81 -12.50
C LEU A 358 26.77 -7.16 -11.30
N ARG A 359 27.05 -5.88 -11.12
CA ARG A 359 26.45 -5.02 -10.10
C ARG A 359 26.33 -3.63 -10.68
N ARG A 360 25.35 -2.86 -10.19
CA ARG A 360 25.13 -1.46 -10.60
C ARG A 360 24.89 -1.31 -12.12
N LEU A 361 24.07 -2.19 -12.68
CA LEU A 361 23.63 -2.08 -14.07
C LEU A 361 22.11 -1.99 -14.13
N ILE A 362 21.62 -1.14 -15.01
CA ILE A 362 20.22 -0.98 -15.35
C ILE A 362 20.03 -1.40 -16.81
N VAL A 363 19.03 -2.24 -17.04
CA VAL A 363 18.59 -2.67 -18.37
C VAL A 363 17.27 -1.99 -18.66
N ILE A 364 17.20 -1.22 -19.73
CA ILE A 364 15.93 -0.67 -20.24
C ILE A 364 15.45 -1.58 -21.37
N ALA A 365 14.23 -2.09 -21.27
CA ALA A 365 13.56 -2.82 -22.34
C ALA A 365 12.94 -1.84 -23.34
N ASP A 366 13.71 -1.46 -24.36
CA ASP A 366 13.41 -0.43 -25.37
C ASP A 366 12.13 -0.70 -26.19
N ASN A 367 11.56 -1.90 -26.10
CA ASN A 367 10.33 -2.29 -26.79
C ASN A 367 9.13 -2.55 -25.84
N ILE A 368 9.26 -2.30 -24.54
CA ILE A 368 8.20 -2.48 -23.56
C ILE A 368 7.87 -1.12 -22.94
N TYR A 369 6.74 -0.55 -23.36
CA TYR A 369 6.26 0.74 -22.86
C TYR A 369 5.53 0.56 -21.53
N GLU A 370 6.22 0.78 -20.39
CA GLU A 370 5.63 0.53 -19.07
C GLU A 370 4.43 1.42 -18.80
N ASN A 371 4.58 2.74 -19.00
CA ASN A 371 3.49 3.71 -18.80
C ASN A 371 2.19 3.37 -19.54
N ALA A 372 2.27 2.73 -20.71
CA ALA A 372 1.12 2.35 -21.52
C ALA A 372 0.49 1.01 -21.11
N MET A 373 1.16 0.22 -20.26
CA MET A 373 0.69 -1.10 -19.79
C MET A 373 0.15 -1.06 -18.35
N GLN A 374 0.35 0.02 -17.62
CA GLN A 374 -0.12 0.12 -16.24
C GLN A 374 -1.61 0.49 -16.18
N PRO A 375 -2.35 0.04 -15.14
CA PRO A 375 -1.92 -0.88 -14.08
C PRO A 375 -2.06 -2.35 -14.49
N PHE A 376 -1.17 -3.22 -13.99
CA PHE A 376 -1.32 -4.67 -14.10
C PHE A 376 -2.27 -5.22 -13.03
N ASN A 377 -3.11 -6.19 -13.40
CA ASN A 377 -4.04 -6.85 -12.48
C ASN A 377 -4.47 -8.24 -13.01
N ALA A 378 -5.50 -8.85 -12.40
CA ALA A 378 -5.99 -10.16 -12.79
C ALA A 378 -6.53 -10.21 -14.24
N ASP A 379 -7.06 -9.10 -14.75
CA ASP A 379 -7.61 -8.97 -16.10
C ASP A 379 -6.57 -8.43 -17.09
N HIS A 380 -5.60 -7.65 -16.61
CA HIS A 380 -4.47 -7.13 -17.38
C HIS A 380 -3.14 -7.70 -16.88
N LYS A 381 -2.79 -8.92 -17.33
CA LYS A 381 -1.56 -9.61 -16.91
C LYS A 381 -0.35 -9.21 -17.76
N PRO A 382 0.88 -9.20 -17.20
CA PRO A 382 2.12 -8.89 -17.93
C PRO A 382 2.55 -10.05 -18.86
N SER A 383 1.75 -10.38 -19.86
CA SER A 383 1.93 -11.54 -20.74
C SER A 383 3.17 -11.45 -21.64
N PHE A 384 3.76 -10.26 -21.80
CA PHE A 384 5.04 -10.06 -22.48
C PHE A 384 6.21 -10.69 -21.70
N PHE A 385 6.07 -10.87 -20.38
CA PHE A 385 7.11 -11.41 -19.51
C PHE A 385 6.96 -12.94 -19.37
N ALA A 386 7.20 -13.67 -20.46
CA ALA A 386 7.03 -15.12 -20.53
C ALA A 386 8.29 -15.82 -21.07
N PRO A 387 8.50 -17.13 -20.79
CA PRO A 387 9.69 -17.84 -21.25
C PRO A 387 9.82 -17.82 -22.78
N GLY A 388 11.03 -17.64 -23.28
CA GLY A 388 11.35 -17.53 -24.70
C GLY A 388 11.05 -16.16 -25.33
N ARG A 389 10.47 -15.21 -24.59
CA ARG A 389 10.29 -13.84 -25.08
C ARG A 389 11.63 -13.12 -25.13
N ILE A 390 11.80 -12.32 -26.18
CA ILE A 390 13.00 -11.53 -26.43
C ILE A 390 12.64 -10.04 -26.28
N LEU A 391 13.43 -9.34 -25.48
CA LEU A 391 13.33 -7.90 -25.25
C LEU A 391 14.50 -7.22 -25.96
N ASN A 392 14.24 -6.12 -26.65
CA ASN A 392 15.31 -5.26 -27.13
C ASN A 392 15.77 -4.41 -25.96
N VAL A 393 17.08 -4.33 -25.73
CA VAL A 393 17.60 -3.72 -24.52
C VAL A 393 18.77 -2.79 -24.75
N SER A 394 18.79 -1.74 -23.93
CA SER A 394 19.93 -0.85 -23.73
C SER A 394 20.39 -0.94 -22.27
N LEU A 395 21.69 -1.12 -22.06
CA LEU A 395 22.31 -1.26 -20.74
C LEU A 395 22.96 0.06 -20.31
N TYR A 396 22.81 0.41 -19.05
CA TYR A 396 23.34 1.62 -18.43
C TYR A 396 24.03 1.27 -17.11
N GLU A 397 25.02 2.06 -16.72
CA GLU A 397 25.52 2.03 -15.35
C GLU A 397 24.49 2.66 -14.42
N ASP A 398 24.25 2.06 -13.26
CA ASP A 398 23.45 2.69 -12.20
C ASP A 398 24.29 3.79 -11.54
N PRO A 399 23.97 5.08 -11.77
CA PRO A 399 24.75 6.19 -11.22
C PRO A 399 24.59 6.28 -9.70
N ASN A 400 23.56 5.65 -9.14
CA ASN A 400 23.22 5.75 -7.74
C ASN A 400 24.05 4.78 -6.89
N ALA A 401 24.29 5.14 -5.62
CA ALA A 401 24.80 4.20 -4.62
C ALA A 401 23.77 3.09 -4.38
N ALA A 402 24.10 1.96 -3.77
CA ALA A 402 23.16 0.83 -3.64
C ALA A 402 21.91 1.14 -2.79
N ASP A 403 21.99 2.15 -1.91
CA ASP A 403 21.01 2.54 -0.89
C ASP A 403 20.33 3.90 -1.14
N THR A 404 20.72 4.62 -2.20
CA THR A 404 20.05 5.85 -2.65
C THR A 404 18.53 5.65 -2.78
N PRO A 405 17.70 6.41 -2.05
CA PRO A 405 16.25 6.39 -2.23
C PRO A 405 15.88 7.11 -3.53
N GLY A 406 14.71 6.78 -4.09
CA GLY A 406 14.09 7.62 -5.12
C GLY A 406 13.44 8.88 -4.51
N PRO A 407 12.71 9.68 -5.31
CA PRO A 407 12.48 9.52 -6.75
C PRO A 407 13.74 9.82 -7.59
N GLY A 408 13.65 9.62 -8.90
CA GLY A 408 14.67 10.01 -9.88
C GLY A 408 15.77 8.97 -10.11
N LEU A 409 15.53 7.69 -9.78
CA LEU A 409 16.54 6.62 -9.93
C LEU A 409 16.98 6.39 -11.38
N LEU A 410 16.17 6.80 -12.36
CA LEU A 410 16.44 6.69 -13.80
C LEU A 410 16.97 8.00 -14.41
N GLU A 411 17.15 9.04 -13.61
CA GLU A 411 17.75 10.28 -14.07
C GLU A 411 19.28 10.11 -14.21
N ASN A 412 19.87 10.83 -15.17
CA ASN A 412 21.33 10.90 -15.33
C ASN A 412 22.06 9.56 -15.60
N LEU A 413 21.40 8.56 -16.21
CA LEU A 413 21.98 7.25 -16.57
C LEU A 413 23.22 7.30 -17.50
N GLY A 414 23.57 8.47 -18.04
CA GLY A 414 24.66 8.60 -19.01
C GLY A 414 24.40 7.88 -20.34
N PRO A 415 25.42 7.68 -21.19
CA PRO A 415 25.28 6.92 -22.42
C PRO A 415 25.16 5.41 -22.13
N ALA A 416 24.41 4.69 -22.98
CA ALA A 416 24.32 3.24 -22.89
C ALA A 416 25.70 2.59 -23.02
N VAL A 417 26.04 1.70 -22.08
CA VAL A 417 27.31 0.97 -22.07
C VAL A 417 27.32 -0.22 -23.01
N ALA A 418 26.15 -0.78 -23.33
CA ALA A 418 25.97 -1.86 -24.31
C ALA A 418 24.52 -1.87 -24.82
N LYS A 419 24.29 -2.51 -25.97
CA LYS A 419 22.96 -2.72 -26.55
C LYS A 419 22.82 -4.12 -27.12
N GLY A 420 21.59 -4.62 -27.17
CA GLY A 420 21.31 -5.92 -27.78
C GLY A 420 19.95 -6.46 -27.42
N THR A 421 19.90 -7.76 -27.12
CA THR A 421 18.67 -8.45 -26.77
C THR A 421 18.81 -9.26 -25.48
N LEU A 422 17.68 -9.43 -24.80
CA LEU A 422 17.53 -10.21 -23.58
C LEU A 422 16.44 -11.25 -23.79
N ALA A 423 16.79 -12.53 -23.74
CA ALA A 423 15.82 -13.62 -23.79
C ALA A 423 15.46 -14.10 -22.37
N LEU A 424 14.16 -14.17 -22.10
CA LEU A 424 13.62 -14.64 -20.82
C LEU A 424 13.65 -16.17 -20.74
N SER A 425 14.24 -16.69 -19.66
CA SER A 425 14.28 -18.12 -19.38
C SER A 425 13.04 -18.60 -18.62
N ALA A 426 12.96 -19.90 -18.30
CA ALA A 426 11.79 -20.48 -17.62
C ALA A 426 11.62 -20.03 -16.14
N GLY A 427 12.72 -19.62 -15.50
CA GLY A 427 12.78 -19.23 -14.08
C GLY A 427 12.25 -17.83 -13.84
N LEU A 428 10.94 -17.65 -14.00
CA LEU A 428 10.25 -16.37 -13.86
C LEU A 428 9.44 -16.30 -12.56
N HIS A 429 9.45 -15.12 -11.94
CA HIS A 429 8.52 -14.75 -10.88
C HIS A 429 7.76 -13.49 -11.31
N ILE A 430 6.43 -13.57 -11.24
CA ILE A 430 5.51 -12.49 -11.60
C ILE A 430 4.53 -12.33 -10.45
N ASP A 431 4.46 -11.13 -9.90
CA ASP A 431 3.47 -10.78 -8.89
C ASP A 431 2.92 -9.37 -9.13
N TYR A 432 1.67 -9.31 -9.57
CA TYR A 432 0.84 -8.10 -9.74
C TYR A 432 -0.32 -8.08 -8.74
N LYS A 433 -0.31 -8.98 -7.73
CA LYS A 433 -1.39 -9.09 -6.76
C LYS A 433 -0.94 -8.63 -5.39
N VAL A 434 0.13 -9.21 -4.87
CA VAL A 434 0.58 -8.99 -3.50
C VAL A 434 1.27 -7.64 -3.37
N ILE A 435 2.11 -7.26 -4.34
CA ILE A 435 2.79 -5.95 -4.33
C ILE A 435 1.85 -4.75 -4.19
N ASP A 436 0.70 -4.81 -4.87
CA ASP A 436 -0.32 -3.75 -4.87
C ASP A 436 -1.44 -4.03 -3.86
N GLN A 437 -1.34 -5.10 -3.08
CA GLN A 437 -2.40 -5.50 -2.17
C GLN A 437 -2.48 -4.52 -1.02
N GLU A 438 -3.56 -3.75 -0.97
CA GLU A 438 -3.90 -3.01 0.24
C GLU A 438 -4.34 -3.99 1.32
N ARG A 439 -3.48 -4.20 2.33
CA ARG A 439 -3.83 -4.95 3.54
C ARG A 439 -4.31 -4.00 4.64
N GLY A 440 -5.46 -4.34 5.20
CA GLY A 440 -6.07 -3.82 6.42
C GLY A 440 -7.18 -4.81 6.81
N PRO A 441 -7.59 -4.91 8.07
CA PRO A 441 -8.72 -5.76 8.42
C PRO A 441 -9.92 -5.33 7.59
N ALA A 442 -10.67 -6.31 7.08
CA ALA A 442 -12.05 -6.05 6.67
C ALA A 442 -12.73 -5.31 7.83
N LEU A 443 -13.59 -4.33 7.53
CA LEU A 443 -14.61 -3.93 8.49
C LEU A 443 -15.34 -5.23 8.83
N SER A 444 -15.02 -5.86 9.97
CA SER A 444 -15.62 -7.14 10.28
C SER A 444 -17.10 -6.86 10.45
N LEU A 445 -17.91 -7.51 9.61
CA LEU A 445 -19.33 -7.69 9.91
C LEU A 445 -19.48 -8.47 11.24
N ASP A 446 -18.43 -9.22 11.62
CA ASP A 446 -18.32 -9.97 12.85
C ASP A 446 -17.63 -9.17 13.98
N ASN A 447 -18.09 -7.95 14.25
CA ASN A 447 -17.94 -7.42 15.59
C ASN A 447 -19.25 -7.74 16.34
N PRO A 448 -19.33 -8.84 17.11
CA PRO A 448 -20.53 -9.16 17.88
C PRO A 448 -20.84 -8.09 18.95
N ASN A 449 -19.92 -7.16 19.23
CA ASN A 449 -20.15 -5.99 20.08
C ASN A 449 -20.63 -4.75 19.31
N ALA A 450 -20.82 -4.83 17.98
CA ALA A 450 -21.52 -3.81 17.19
C ALA A 450 -23.04 -4.06 17.12
N GLN A 451 -23.58 -5.00 17.92
CA GLN A 451 -24.93 -4.81 18.42
C GLN A 451 -24.85 -3.72 19.48
N SER A 452 -25.21 -2.50 19.08
CA SER A 452 -25.55 -1.45 20.03
C SER A 452 -26.77 -1.92 20.84
N ASP A 453 -26.53 -2.65 21.93
CA ASP A 453 -27.49 -2.69 23.02
C ASP A 453 -27.66 -1.23 23.45
N GLY A 454 -28.86 -0.70 23.17
CA GLY A 454 -29.14 0.72 23.25
C GLY A 454 -28.69 1.33 24.57
N ILE A 455 -28.03 2.49 24.46
CA ILE A 455 -27.84 3.53 25.49
C ILE A 455 -27.90 2.99 26.92
N ARG A 456 -26.82 2.34 27.40
CA ARG A 456 -26.51 2.28 28.83
C ARG A 456 -25.00 2.36 29.10
N ASP A 457 -24.63 3.45 29.78
CA ASP A 457 -23.55 3.54 30.78
C ASP A 457 -22.07 3.35 30.34
N ILE A 458 -21.62 4.07 29.30
CA ILE A 458 -20.17 4.26 29.02
C ILE A 458 -19.53 5.36 29.90
N ALA A 459 -20.30 6.00 30.78
CA ALA A 459 -19.79 7.05 31.67
C ALA A 459 -18.88 6.53 32.81
N HIS A 460 -18.74 5.22 33.02
CA HIS A 460 -18.03 4.70 34.21
C HIS A 460 -16.61 4.16 33.96
N TYR A 461 -16.11 4.00 32.74
CA TYR A 461 -14.83 3.28 32.51
C TYR A 461 -13.65 4.04 31.91
N LEU A 462 -13.76 5.34 31.66
CA LEU A 462 -12.64 6.10 31.09
C LEU A 462 -12.28 7.29 31.96
N GLY A 463 -11.48 7.02 33.00
CA GLY A 463 -10.58 8.01 33.54
C GLY A 463 -9.52 8.35 32.49
N MET A 464 -9.87 9.20 31.52
CA MET A 464 -8.91 9.84 30.63
C MET A 464 -8.62 11.26 31.11
N PRO A 465 -7.36 11.72 31.07
CA PRO A 465 -6.98 13.06 31.48
C PRO A 465 -7.56 14.12 30.53
N SER A 466 -7.68 15.33 31.06
CA SER A 466 -8.19 16.51 30.38
C SER A 466 -7.33 16.93 29.17
N VAL A 467 -8.04 17.49 28.18
CA VAL A 467 -7.57 18.07 26.92
C VAL A 467 -6.27 18.87 27.09
N GLY A 468 -5.25 18.58 26.27
CA GLY A 468 -4.02 19.38 26.19
C GLY A 468 -2.69 18.64 26.01
N GLU A 469 -2.67 17.31 26.02
CA GLU A 469 -1.42 16.55 25.81
C GLU A 469 -1.39 15.91 24.41
N ASN A 470 -0.25 16.07 23.74
CA ASN A 470 0.02 15.58 22.39
C ASN A 470 -0.38 14.10 22.25
N TYR A 471 -1.29 13.81 21.30
CA TYR A 471 -1.66 12.44 20.95
C TYR A 471 -0.51 11.76 20.17
N SER A 472 0.58 11.44 20.86
CA SER A 472 1.60 10.51 20.38
C SER A 472 1.29 9.13 20.98
N MET A 473 0.83 8.18 20.18
CA MET A 473 0.98 6.77 20.55
C MET A 473 2.42 6.39 20.25
N SER A 474 3.17 5.98 21.26
CA SER A 474 4.54 5.51 21.07
C SER A 474 4.53 4.09 20.47
N PRO A 475 5.61 3.66 19.79
CA PRO A 475 5.76 2.28 19.36
C PRO A 475 5.63 1.24 20.50
N LEU A 476 5.84 1.63 21.77
CA LEU A 476 5.62 0.78 22.94
C LEU A 476 4.13 0.58 23.29
N ASP A 477 3.24 1.51 22.95
CA ASP A 477 1.81 1.39 23.22
C ASP A 477 1.14 0.33 22.30
N LEU A 478 1.82 -0.05 21.22
CA LEU A 478 1.40 -1.08 20.26
C LEU A 478 1.74 -2.52 20.70
N GLU A 479 2.65 -2.72 21.66
CA GLU A 479 3.03 -4.06 22.14
C GLU A 479 1.91 -4.79 22.91
N VAL A 480 0.87 -4.07 23.35
CA VAL A 480 -0.27 -4.63 24.08
C VAL A 480 -1.38 -5.15 23.15
N ILE A 481 -1.32 -4.87 21.85
CA ILE A 481 -2.39 -5.20 20.89
C ILE A 481 -1.80 -5.90 19.66
N ASP A 482 -1.36 -7.16 19.84
CA ASP A 482 -0.92 -8.00 18.73
C ASP A 482 -1.64 -9.36 18.69
N ASN A 483 -1.77 -9.84 17.45
CA ASN A 483 -2.39 -11.06 16.94
C ASN A 483 -3.90 -10.99 16.63
N GLU A 484 -4.22 -10.55 15.42
CA GLU A 484 -4.94 -11.37 14.42
C GLU A 484 -4.91 -10.64 13.06
N LEU A 485 -4.23 -11.23 12.07
CA LEU A 485 -4.30 -10.77 10.68
C LEU A 485 -5.59 -11.34 10.07
N VAL A 486 -6.56 -10.47 9.81
CA VAL A 486 -7.87 -10.80 9.21
C VAL A 486 -7.79 -10.76 7.68
N ASP A 487 -8.75 -11.43 7.04
CA ASP A 487 -8.84 -11.73 5.62
C ASP A 487 -8.62 -10.56 4.64
N PRO A 488 -8.07 -10.85 3.44
CA PRO A 488 -7.71 -9.85 2.43
C PRO A 488 -8.92 -9.19 1.75
N TYR A 489 -8.79 -7.89 1.46
CA TYR A 489 -9.62 -7.22 0.45
C TYR A 489 -9.12 -7.59 -0.96
N PRO A 490 -10.03 -7.78 -1.95
CA PRO A 490 -9.63 -7.70 -3.35
C PRO A 490 -9.12 -6.29 -3.63
N ALA A 491 -7.99 -6.18 -4.32
CA ALA A 491 -7.50 -4.91 -4.83
C ALA A 491 -8.41 -4.46 -5.99
N ASP A 492 -9.48 -3.73 -5.69
CA ASP A 492 -10.34 -3.09 -6.67
C ASP A 492 -10.33 -1.55 -6.59
N ALA A 493 -9.39 -0.97 -5.84
CA ALA A 493 -9.33 0.47 -5.58
C ALA A 493 -8.54 1.33 -6.59
N TYR A 494 -7.94 0.78 -7.64
CA TYR A 494 -7.28 1.57 -8.69
C TYR A 494 -7.88 1.26 -10.06
N GLY A 495 -8.54 2.26 -10.66
CA GLY A 495 -8.85 2.24 -12.10
C GLY A 495 -10.33 2.29 -12.50
N ARG A 496 -11.25 2.81 -11.68
CA ARG A 496 -12.57 3.18 -12.20
C ARG A 496 -12.70 4.69 -12.33
N MET A 497 -12.19 5.21 -13.46
CA MET A 497 -12.97 6.21 -14.19
C MET A 497 -14.41 5.70 -14.22
N ILE A 498 -15.36 6.57 -13.90
CA ILE A 498 -16.80 6.30 -13.86
C ILE A 498 -17.25 5.88 -15.28
N SER A 499 -16.99 4.64 -15.68
CA SER A 499 -17.65 4.02 -16.80
C SER A 499 -19.01 3.55 -16.27
N ILE A 500 -20.07 4.16 -16.78
CA ILE A 500 -21.44 3.84 -16.42
C ILE A 500 -21.66 2.32 -16.49
N ARG A 501 -21.79 1.76 -15.30
CA ARG A 501 -22.31 0.46 -14.88
C ARG A 501 -22.99 -0.36 -16.00
N LYS A 502 -22.28 -1.34 -16.57
CA LYS A 502 -22.91 -2.43 -17.34
C LYS A 502 -23.49 -3.51 -16.41
N GLY A 503 -22.77 -3.87 -15.35
CA GLY A 503 -23.20 -4.94 -14.41
C GLY A 503 -24.40 -4.60 -13.53
N TRP A 504 -24.67 -3.32 -13.25
CA TRP A 504 -25.88 -2.97 -12.49
C TRP A 504 -27.16 -3.15 -13.30
N ARG A 505 -27.09 -2.94 -14.62
CA ARG A 505 -28.26 -3.10 -15.48
C ARG A 505 -28.67 -4.56 -15.54
N ASP A 506 -27.71 -5.46 -15.73
CA ASP A 506 -27.98 -6.90 -15.81
C ASP A 506 -28.55 -7.47 -14.50
N LEU A 507 -28.04 -7.02 -13.34
CA LEU A 507 -28.55 -7.42 -12.02
C LEU A 507 -29.90 -6.78 -11.69
N PHE A 508 -30.10 -5.51 -12.06
CA PHE A 508 -31.37 -4.81 -11.88
C PHE A 508 -32.46 -5.41 -12.77
N ASP A 509 -32.15 -5.72 -14.03
CA ASP A 509 -33.05 -6.39 -14.96
C ASP A 509 -33.38 -7.82 -14.47
N ALA A 510 -32.42 -8.53 -13.88
CA ALA A 510 -32.66 -9.84 -13.26
C ALA A 510 -33.58 -9.75 -12.03
N GLU A 511 -33.45 -8.70 -11.22
CA GLU A 511 -34.30 -8.47 -10.05
C GLU A 511 -35.71 -7.98 -10.44
N LEU A 512 -35.82 -7.16 -11.48
CA LEU A 512 -37.09 -6.78 -12.09
C LEU A 512 -37.83 -8.00 -12.65
N ALA A 513 -37.10 -8.88 -13.35
CA ALA A 513 -37.64 -10.14 -13.87
C ALA A 513 -38.13 -11.06 -12.74
N LYS A 514 -37.39 -11.18 -11.63
CA LYS A 514 -37.85 -11.93 -10.44
C LYS A 514 -39.14 -11.36 -9.84
N ARG A 515 -39.35 -10.05 -9.94
CA ARG A 515 -40.50 -9.35 -9.35
C ARG A 515 -41.65 -9.15 -10.33
N ASN A 516 -41.53 -9.64 -11.57
CA ASN A 516 -42.52 -9.45 -12.64
C ASN A 516 -42.85 -7.96 -12.89
N LEU A 517 -41.84 -7.10 -12.73
CA LEU A 517 -41.95 -5.67 -12.97
C LEU A 517 -41.27 -5.34 -14.30
N GLU A 518 -41.97 -4.65 -15.20
CA GLU A 518 -41.38 -4.12 -16.43
C GLU A 518 -40.92 -2.67 -16.20
N MET A 519 -39.77 -2.30 -16.76
CA MET A 519 -39.36 -0.89 -16.81
C MET A 519 -40.31 -0.12 -17.74
N VAL A 520 -40.90 0.96 -17.22
CA VAL A 520 -41.68 1.93 -18.00
C VAL A 520 -40.77 2.98 -18.62
#